data_AF-A0A831PIL9-F1
#
_entry.id   AF-A0A831PIL9-F1
#
_cell.length_a   1.000
_cell.length_b   1.000
_cell.length_c   1.000
_cell.angle_alpha   90.00
_cell.angle_beta   90.00
_cell.angle_gamma   90.00
#
_symmetry.space_group_name_H-M   'P 1'
#
loop_
_entity.id
_entity.type
_entity.pdbx_description
1 polymer ?
#
loop_
_entity_poly.entity_id
_entity_poly.type
_entity_poly.pdbx_seq_one_letter_code
_entity_poly.pdbx_strand_id
1 'polypeptide(L)'
;MTRLAKLPIGIQTFSEIRQEGYAYIDKTPLIHKLIDEGKYYFLARPRRFGKSLLVSTLQALFEGRKELFAGLYIEDKWDWQTTYPVIKISFGGVARSLEDMKQDVVNILEENQRRLGLSCKNPQDIGGCFKQLIWDAHQKYGQRVVVLVDEYDKLIVDNLDQPEVAKEGREVLKDLYSIIKDSDEYIKFALLTGVSKFSKVSVFSGLNNLKDITLDSRYATLCGYTQHDLETVFAEHLRGADMEQVRQWYNGYNFLGDRVYNPFDILLFIDSGQLFKNYWFATGTPTFLIKLIQKGNYYIPRLDSLRVSETLIDSYDIDDLDLEPLLFQAGYLTIREVEQMRRGGYQYVLDFPNKEV
;
A
#
# COMPACT_ATOMS: atom_id res chain seq x y z
N MET A 1 -16.68 30.87 14.24
CA MET A 1 -16.89 29.44 13.92
C MET A 1 -15.61 28.92 13.32
N THR A 2 -14.95 27.97 13.97
CA THR A 2 -13.77 27.31 13.40
C THR A 2 -14.24 26.53 12.18
N ARG A 3 -13.71 26.83 11.00
CA ARG A 3 -14.08 26.13 9.77
C ARG A 3 -13.62 24.68 9.91
N LEU A 4 -14.54 23.73 9.76
CA LEU A 4 -14.20 22.30 9.73
C LEU A 4 -13.19 22.03 8.62
N ALA A 5 -12.25 21.12 8.88
CA ALA A 5 -11.32 20.67 7.87
C ALA A 5 -12.08 20.01 6.70
N LYS A 6 -11.54 20.08 5.49
CA LYS A 6 -12.13 19.37 4.35
C LYS A 6 -11.85 17.86 4.47
N LEU A 7 -12.71 17.02 3.90
CA LEU A 7 -12.47 15.57 3.83
C LEU A 7 -11.62 15.22 2.60
N PRO A 8 -10.49 14.51 2.72
CA PRO A 8 -9.61 14.19 1.60
C PRO A 8 -10.13 13.00 0.75
N ILE A 9 -11.38 13.09 0.28
CA ILE A 9 -12.02 12.00 -0.48
C ILE A 9 -11.36 11.90 -1.86
N GLY A 10 -10.70 10.77 -2.11
CA GLY A 10 -10.01 10.52 -3.38
C GLY A 10 -8.67 11.25 -3.52
N ILE A 11 -8.24 12.03 -2.52
CA ILE A 11 -6.98 12.76 -2.54
C ILE A 11 -5.88 11.89 -1.94
N GLN A 12 -4.84 11.62 -2.73
CA GLN A 12 -3.69 10.80 -2.32
C GLN A 12 -2.40 11.62 -2.22
N THR A 13 -2.45 12.88 -2.60
CA THR A 13 -1.31 13.79 -2.60
C THR A 13 -1.15 14.44 -1.23
N PHE A 14 -0.07 14.11 -0.51
CA PHE A 14 0.18 14.65 0.82
C PHE A 14 0.26 16.18 0.83
N SER A 15 0.93 16.79 -0.15
CA SER A 15 1.06 18.25 -0.22
C SER A 15 -0.29 18.96 -0.38
N GLU A 16 -1.19 18.40 -1.20
CA GLU A 16 -2.55 18.93 -1.39
C GLU A 16 -3.34 18.89 -0.08
N ILE A 17 -3.31 17.75 0.63
CA ILE A 17 -3.98 17.60 1.93
C ILE A 17 -3.51 18.67 2.92
N ARG A 18 -2.20 18.87 3.02
CA ARG A 18 -1.60 19.81 3.97
C ARG A 18 -1.81 21.27 3.59
N GLN A 19 -1.77 21.61 2.31
CA GLN A 19 -1.87 23.00 1.84
C GLN A 19 -3.32 23.49 1.75
N GLU A 20 -4.28 22.61 1.47
CA GLU A 20 -5.66 23.00 1.21
C GLU A 20 -6.61 22.85 2.41
N GLY A 21 -6.07 22.54 3.59
CA GLY A 21 -6.83 22.45 4.85
C GLY A 21 -7.71 21.20 4.94
N TYR A 22 -7.24 20.07 4.39
CA TYR A 22 -7.89 18.78 4.58
C TYR A 22 -7.53 18.15 5.93
N ALA A 23 -8.42 17.33 6.46
CA ALA A 23 -8.15 16.50 7.62
C ALA A 23 -7.02 15.51 7.29
N TYR A 24 -6.03 15.40 8.16
CA TYR A 24 -4.90 14.49 8.01
C TYR A 24 -4.63 13.79 9.32
N ILE A 25 -4.50 12.47 9.28
CA ILE A 25 -4.08 11.68 10.43
C ILE A 25 -2.58 11.51 10.37
N ASP A 26 -1.93 11.93 11.45
CA ASP A 26 -0.48 11.90 11.55
C ASP A 26 0.06 10.48 11.75
N LYS A 27 0.53 9.87 10.66
CA LYS A 27 1.23 8.59 10.68
C LYS A 27 2.76 8.75 10.76
N THR A 28 3.25 9.98 10.89
CA THR A 28 4.69 10.25 10.91
C THR A 28 5.45 9.66 12.11
N PRO A 29 4.85 9.34 13.27
CA PRO A 29 5.53 8.56 14.31
C PRO A 29 5.96 7.17 13.84
N LEU A 30 5.08 6.48 13.11
CA LEU A 30 5.35 5.14 12.58
C LEU A 30 6.33 5.20 11.40
N ILE A 31 6.23 6.24 10.57
CA ILE A 31 7.20 6.49 9.48
C ILE A 31 8.60 6.73 10.03
N HIS A 32 8.74 7.54 11.08
CA HIS A 32 10.04 7.82 11.70
C HIS A 32 10.68 6.53 12.21
N LYS A 33 9.92 5.74 12.98
CA LYS A 33 10.35 4.42 13.44
C LYS A 33 10.74 3.48 12.30
N LEU A 34 9.95 3.47 11.21
CA LEU A 34 10.22 2.62 10.04
C LEU A 34 11.58 2.95 9.41
N ILE A 35 11.88 4.23 9.26
CA ILE A 35 13.12 4.74 8.65
C ILE A 35 14.34 4.47 9.55
N ASP A 36 14.18 4.54 10.87
CA ASP A 36 15.26 4.29 11.82
C ASP A 36 15.62 2.79 11.97
N GLU A 37 14.62 1.91 11.89
CA GLU A 37 14.81 0.48 12.12
C GLU A 37 15.41 -0.28 10.92
N GLY A 38 15.36 0.28 9.72
CA GLY A 38 15.79 -0.45 8.54
C GLY A 38 15.64 0.28 7.22
N LYS A 39 15.84 -0.47 6.13
CA LYS A 39 16.07 0.09 4.78
C LYS A 39 15.09 -0.42 3.73
N TYR A 40 14.77 -1.71 3.75
CA TYR A 40 14.02 -2.39 2.69
C TYR A 40 12.72 -2.94 3.24
N TYR A 41 11.60 -2.38 2.81
CA TYR A 41 10.29 -2.70 3.34
C TYR A 41 9.27 -3.07 2.27
N PHE A 42 8.42 -4.01 2.61
CA PHE A 42 7.23 -4.36 1.85
C PHE A 42 5.98 -4.22 2.71
N LEU A 43 4.94 -3.59 2.19
CA LEU A 43 3.66 -3.42 2.86
C LEU A 43 2.49 -3.71 1.89
N ALA A 44 1.79 -4.82 2.12
CA ALA A 44 0.50 -5.05 1.48
C ALA A 44 -0.64 -4.55 2.37
N ARG A 45 -1.61 -3.86 1.78
CA ARG A 45 -2.88 -3.50 2.41
C ARG A 45 -3.99 -3.56 1.37
N PRO A 46 -5.24 -3.83 1.74
CA PRO A 46 -6.35 -3.76 0.81
C PRO A 46 -6.46 -2.38 0.14
N ARG A 47 -7.26 -2.30 -0.93
CA ARG A 47 -7.51 -1.03 -1.64
C ARG A 47 -8.06 0.03 -0.68
N ARG A 48 -7.76 1.30 -0.96
CA ARG A 48 -8.28 2.46 -0.20
C ARG A 48 -7.79 2.62 1.26
N PHE A 49 -6.82 1.82 1.71
CA PHE A 49 -6.21 1.95 3.04
C PHE A 49 -5.21 3.10 3.22
N GLY A 50 -4.98 3.93 2.20
CA GLY A 50 -4.06 5.09 2.28
C GLY A 50 -2.60 4.81 1.92
N LYS A 51 -2.31 3.70 1.21
CA LYS A 51 -0.95 3.35 0.73
C LYS A 51 -0.32 4.45 -0.12
N SER A 52 -1.05 4.97 -1.10
CA SER A 52 -0.57 6.04 -1.99
C SER A 52 -0.30 7.35 -1.23
N LEU A 53 -1.12 7.65 -0.22
CA LEU A 53 -0.88 8.77 0.69
C LEU A 53 0.38 8.56 1.55
N LEU A 54 0.61 7.35 2.04
CA LEU A 54 1.85 6.99 2.74
C LEU A 54 3.07 7.20 1.84
N VAL A 55 3.03 6.72 0.58
CA VAL A 55 4.10 6.94 -0.40
C VAL A 55 4.32 8.43 -0.67
N SER A 56 3.24 9.20 -0.85
CA SER A 56 3.34 10.66 -1.04
C SER A 56 3.92 11.38 0.18
N THR A 57 3.58 10.93 1.39
CA THR A 57 4.11 11.46 2.65
C THR A 57 5.62 11.17 2.77
N LEU A 58 6.03 9.93 2.50
CA LEU A 58 7.45 9.53 2.49
C LEU A 58 8.26 10.33 1.46
N GLN A 59 7.72 10.50 0.25
CA GLN A 59 8.36 11.33 -0.78
C GLN A 59 8.60 12.75 -0.26
N ALA A 60 7.56 13.38 0.31
CA ALA A 60 7.68 14.74 0.84
C ALA A 60 8.69 14.86 1.98
N LEU A 61 8.75 13.86 2.86
CA LEU A 61 9.67 13.82 3.99
C LEU A 61 11.12 13.73 3.51
N PHE A 62 11.42 12.78 2.63
CA PHE A 62 12.77 12.58 2.11
C PHE A 62 13.24 13.71 1.19
N GLU A 63 12.32 14.36 0.45
CA GLU A 63 12.62 15.57 -0.33
C GLU A 63 12.79 16.83 0.55
N GLY A 64 12.58 16.74 1.87
CA GLY A 64 12.82 17.83 2.82
C GLY A 64 11.79 18.95 2.79
N ARG A 65 10.54 18.67 2.37
CA ARG A 65 9.44 19.65 2.30
C ARG A 65 8.87 20.00 3.68
N LYS A 66 9.69 20.61 4.54
CA LYS A 66 9.43 20.89 5.96
C LYS A 66 8.08 21.57 6.20
N GLU A 67 7.70 22.50 5.34
CA GLU A 67 6.46 23.28 5.44
C GLU A 67 5.21 22.40 5.47
N LEU A 68 5.25 21.21 4.86
CA LEU A 68 4.12 20.28 4.86
C LEU A 68 3.96 19.55 6.20
N PHE A 69 5.01 19.50 7.01
CA PHE A 69 5.06 18.76 8.27
C PHE A 69 4.82 19.63 9.51
N ALA A 70 4.53 20.92 9.34
CA ALA A 70 4.23 21.81 10.45
C ALA A 70 3.07 21.25 11.32
N GLY A 71 3.31 21.14 12.63
CA GLY A 71 2.38 20.60 13.61
C GLY A 71 2.25 19.07 13.63
N LEU A 72 3.03 18.35 12.83
CA LEU A 72 3.11 16.89 12.86
C LEU A 72 4.24 16.43 13.79
N TYR A 73 4.13 15.21 14.30
CA TYR A 73 5.09 14.60 15.21
C TYR A 73 6.53 14.65 14.68
N ILE A 74 6.74 14.51 13.38
CA ILE A 74 8.09 14.44 12.79
C ILE A 74 8.78 15.80 12.62
N GLU A 75 8.06 16.91 12.80
CA GLU A 75 8.58 18.27 12.54
C GLU A 75 9.89 18.57 13.27
N ASP A 76 9.98 18.21 14.55
CA ASP A 76 11.12 18.46 15.43
C ASP A 76 12.09 17.27 15.54
N LYS A 77 11.81 16.17 14.82
CA LYS A 77 12.55 14.90 14.90
C LYS A 77 13.33 14.59 13.62
N TRP A 78 13.01 15.24 12.51
CA TRP A 78 13.68 15.05 11.24
C TRP A 78 14.77 16.10 10.99
N ASP A 79 15.89 15.67 10.41
CA ASP A 79 16.92 16.59 9.93
C ASP A 79 16.54 17.16 8.56
N TRP A 80 15.93 18.35 8.56
CA TRP A 80 15.52 19.05 7.35
C TRP A 80 16.66 19.61 6.50
N GLN A 81 17.91 19.60 6.99
CA GLN A 81 19.05 19.99 6.17
C GLN A 81 19.48 18.87 5.21
N THR A 82 19.11 17.64 5.54
CA THR A 82 19.43 16.46 4.74
C THR A 82 18.24 16.08 3.85
N THR A 83 18.40 16.29 2.54
CA THR A 83 17.42 15.89 1.53
C THR A 83 17.95 14.75 0.68
N TYR A 84 17.07 13.86 0.24
CA TYR A 84 17.43 12.70 -0.58
C TYR A 84 16.76 12.75 -1.95
N PRO A 85 17.45 12.38 -3.03
CA PRO A 85 16.78 12.14 -4.30
C PRO A 85 15.85 10.93 -4.15
N VAL A 86 14.56 11.16 -4.39
CA VAL A 86 13.54 10.10 -4.41
C VAL A 86 13.34 9.66 -5.85
N ILE A 87 13.21 8.36 -6.12
CA ILE A 87 12.64 7.78 -7.35
C ILE A 87 11.31 7.16 -6.97
N LYS A 88 10.23 7.59 -7.61
CA LYS A 88 8.88 7.09 -7.36
C LYS A 88 8.40 6.29 -8.57
N ILE A 89 8.08 5.03 -8.35
CA ILE A 89 7.49 4.12 -9.34
C ILE A 89 6.03 3.93 -8.94
N SER A 90 5.11 4.33 -9.80
CA SER A 90 3.67 4.19 -9.55
C SER A 90 3.04 3.74 -10.84
N PHE A 91 2.45 2.56 -10.85
CA PHE A 91 1.80 2.05 -12.05
C PHE A 91 0.41 2.68 -12.18
N GLY A 92 0.19 3.48 -13.21
CA GLY A 92 -1.12 4.02 -13.57
C GLY A 92 -1.72 3.26 -14.76
N GLY A 93 -3.00 3.49 -15.06
CA GLY A 93 -3.63 2.90 -16.26
C GLY A 93 -3.83 1.39 -16.20
N VAL A 94 -4.03 0.75 -17.35
CA VAL A 94 -4.19 -0.70 -17.50
C VAL A 94 -3.35 -1.16 -18.69
N ALA A 95 -2.24 -1.87 -18.44
CA ALA A 95 -1.44 -2.51 -19.48
C ALA A 95 -1.89 -3.96 -19.67
N ARG A 96 -2.29 -4.32 -20.89
CA ARG A 96 -2.87 -5.64 -21.23
C ARG A 96 -1.98 -6.46 -22.16
N SER A 97 -0.79 -5.98 -22.50
CA SER A 97 0.21 -6.65 -23.32
C SER A 97 1.63 -6.35 -22.81
N LEU A 98 2.61 -7.19 -23.14
CA LEU A 98 4.02 -6.97 -22.78
C LEU A 98 4.59 -5.64 -23.31
N GLU A 99 4.14 -5.20 -24.49
CA GLU A 99 4.57 -3.94 -25.08
C GLU A 99 4.06 -2.76 -24.24
N ASP A 100 2.78 -2.74 -23.88
CA ASP A 100 2.20 -1.71 -23.01
C ASP A 100 2.88 -1.69 -21.65
N MET A 101 3.14 -2.87 -21.07
CA MET A 101 3.83 -3.00 -19.77
C MET A 101 5.22 -2.38 -19.79
N LYS A 102 6.00 -2.65 -20.84
CA LYS A 102 7.34 -2.06 -21.01
C LYS A 102 7.24 -0.55 -21.21
N GLN A 103 6.30 -0.09 -22.03
CA GLN A 103 6.09 1.33 -22.29
C GLN A 103 5.68 2.09 -21.01
N ASP A 104 4.83 1.50 -20.17
CA ASP A 104 4.46 2.09 -18.87
C ASP A 104 5.69 2.28 -17.98
N VAL A 105 6.57 1.27 -17.89
CA VAL A 105 7.81 1.41 -17.10
C VAL A 105 8.72 2.49 -17.69
N VAL A 106 8.86 2.56 -19.01
CA VAL A 106 9.64 3.63 -19.67
C VAL A 106 9.07 5.01 -19.31
N ASN A 107 7.75 5.20 -19.43
CA ASN A 107 7.09 6.46 -19.10
C ASN A 107 7.32 6.87 -17.63
N ILE A 108 7.26 5.90 -16.70
CA ILE A 108 7.53 6.12 -15.27
C ILE A 108 9.00 6.56 -15.06
N LEU A 109 9.95 5.90 -15.72
CA LEU A 109 11.37 6.26 -15.61
C LEU A 109 11.63 7.64 -16.24
N GLU A 110 10.96 8.00 -17.33
CA GLU A 110 11.04 9.33 -17.96
C GLU A 110 10.48 10.44 -17.07
N GLU A 111 9.42 10.19 -16.32
CA GLU A 111 8.91 11.14 -15.32
C GLU A 111 9.95 11.40 -14.22
N ASN A 112 10.60 10.35 -13.72
CA ASN A 112 11.64 10.49 -12.71
C ASN A 112 12.89 11.18 -13.27
N GLN A 113 13.30 10.88 -14.50
CA GLN A 113 14.35 11.59 -15.22
C GLN A 113 14.06 13.09 -15.28
N ARG A 114 12.84 13.49 -15.67
CA ARG A 114 12.42 14.90 -15.72
C ARG A 114 12.45 15.55 -14.34
N ARG A 115 11.88 14.92 -13.31
CA ARG A 115 11.83 15.48 -11.94
C ARG A 115 13.22 15.63 -11.32
N LEU A 116 14.12 14.68 -11.58
CA LEU A 116 15.49 14.70 -11.06
C LEU A 116 16.46 15.47 -11.99
N GLY A 117 16.02 15.90 -13.17
CA GLY A 117 16.86 16.55 -14.19
C GLY A 117 18.03 15.65 -14.61
N LEU A 118 17.73 14.41 -14.95
CA LEU A 118 18.65 13.34 -15.37
C LEU A 118 18.19 12.76 -16.70
N SER A 119 19.06 11.98 -17.36
CA SER A 119 18.74 11.33 -18.64
C SER A 119 19.43 9.96 -18.75
N CYS A 120 18.68 8.95 -19.16
CA CYS A 120 19.20 7.63 -19.51
C CYS A 120 19.79 7.64 -20.91
N LYS A 121 20.92 6.95 -21.12
CA LYS A 121 21.55 6.83 -22.44
C LYS A 121 20.76 5.93 -23.38
N ASN A 122 20.13 4.88 -22.84
CA ASN A 122 19.31 3.93 -23.59
C ASN A 122 17.98 3.70 -22.86
N PRO A 123 16.95 4.53 -23.11
CA PRO A 123 15.65 4.40 -22.43
C PRO A 123 14.93 3.07 -22.69
N GLN A 124 15.25 2.38 -23.79
CA GLN A 124 14.64 1.10 -24.15
C GLN A 124 15.19 -0.08 -23.33
N ASP A 125 16.38 0.08 -22.73
CA ASP A 125 16.90 -0.83 -21.71
C ASP A 125 16.36 -0.39 -20.35
N ILE A 126 15.19 -0.88 -19.97
CA ILE A 126 14.50 -0.52 -18.72
C ILE A 126 15.39 -0.74 -17.50
N GLY A 127 16.01 -1.93 -17.40
CA GLY A 127 16.84 -2.30 -16.25
C GLY A 127 18.10 -1.44 -16.19
N GLY A 128 18.78 -1.26 -17.33
CA GLY A 128 19.95 -0.39 -17.44
C GLY A 128 19.63 1.07 -17.16
N CYS A 129 18.51 1.59 -17.67
CA CYS A 129 18.06 2.96 -17.42
C CYS A 129 17.74 3.17 -15.94
N PHE A 130 17.03 2.25 -15.28
CA PHE A 130 16.72 2.39 -13.86
C PHE A 130 18.01 2.36 -13.01
N LYS A 131 18.95 1.46 -13.32
CA LYS A 131 20.26 1.40 -12.67
C LYS A 131 21.05 2.70 -12.85
N GLN A 132 21.09 3.22 -14.08
CA GLN A 132 21.74 4.48 -14.39
C GLN A 132 21.08 5.63 -13.63
N LEU A 133 19.76 5.68 -13.56
CA LEU A 133 19.02 6.72 -12.86
C LEU A 133 19.35 6.75 -11.36
N ILE A 134 19.45 5.58 -10.70
CA ILE A 134 19.88 5.48 -9.29
C ILE A 134 21.30 6.02 -9.14
N TRP A 135 22.23 5.57 -9.98
CA TRP A 135 23.63 5.98 -9.88
C TRP A 135 23.82 7.49 -10.15
N ASP A 136 23.23 8.00 -11.23
CA ASP A 136 23.34 9.42 -11.61
C ASP A 136 22.65 10.32 -10.58
N ALA A 137 21.53 9.89 -9.98
CA ALA A 137 20.92 10.59 -8.86
C ALA A 137 21.83 10.63 -7.64
N HIS A 138 22.50 9.52 -7.32
CA HIS A 138 23.48 9.51 -6.24
C HIS A 138 24.64 10.48 -6.50
N GLN A 139 25.21 10.46 -7.71
CA GLN A 139 26.33 11.35 -8.08
C GLN A 139 25.93 12.82 -8.08
N LYS A 140 24.78 13.16 -8.66
CA LYS A 140 24.32 14.55 -8.79
C LYS A 140 23.98 15.19 -7.44
N TYR A 141 23.30 14.46 -6.57
CA TYR A 141 22.80 14.99 -5.30
C TYR A 141 23.74 14.70 -4.12
N GLY A 142 24.80 13.90 -4.30
CA GLY A 142 25.75 13.55 -3.24
C GLY A 142 25.14 12.75 -2.08
N GLN A 143 23.94 12.20 -2.28
CA GLN A 143 23.13 11.53 -1.27
C GLN A 143 22.65 10.18 -1.80
N ARG A 144 22.40 9.24 -0.90
CA ARG A 144 21.81 7.95 -1.28
C ARG A 144 20.35 8.12 -1.74
N VAL A 145 19.89 7.26 -2.63
CA VAL A 145 18.59 7.35 -3.30
C VAL A 145 17.50 6.65 -2.51
N VAL A 146 16.32 7.25 -2.45
CA VAL A 146 15.11 6.64 -1.90
C VAL A 146 14.27 6.10 -3.04
N VAL A 147 13.83 4.84 -2.97
CA VAL A 147 12.98 4.21 -3.99
C VAL A 147 11.62 3.88 -3.40
N LEU A 148 10.57 4.51 -3.91
CA LEU A 148 9.20 4.27 -3.45
C LEU A 148 8.39 3.67 -4.58
N VAL A 149 7.79 2.50 -4.36
CA VAL A 149 6.97 1.80 -5.35
C VAL A 149 5.55 1.66 -4.83
N ASP A 150 4.59 2.26 -5.54
CA ASP A 150 3.17 2.08 -5.32
C ASP A 150 2.57 1.16 -6.38
N GLU A 151 1.58 0.36 -5.98
CA GLU A 151 0.97 -0.69 -6.78
C GLU A 151 2.01 -1.62 -7.44
N TYR A 152 2.94 -2.14 -6.63
CA TYR A 152 4.09 -2.94 -7.11
C TYR A 152 3.71 -4.15 -7.98
N ASP A 153 2.49 -4.64 -7.81
CA ASP A 153 1.92 -5.85 -8.38
C ASP A 153 0.96 -5.59 -9.55
N LYS A 154 0.77 -4.32 -9.95
CA LYS A 154 -0.32 -3.92 -10.85
C LYS A 154 -0.33 -4.69 -12.17
N LEU A 155 0.84 -4.87 -12.80
CA LEU A 155 0.96 -5.55 -14.09
C LEU A 155 0.48 -7.02 -14.02
N ILE A 156 0.51 -7.63 -12.84
CA ILE A 156 0.00 -8.98 -12.58
C ILE A 156 -1.49 -8.93 -12.25
N VAL A 157 -1.89 -8.10 -11.26
CA VAL A 157 -3.29 -7.98 -10.80
C VAL A 157 -4.24 -7.70 -11.96
N ASP A 158 -3.87 -6.75 -12.81
CA ASP A 158 -4.71 -6.29 -13.90
C ASP A 158 -4.81 -7.30 -15.03
N ASN A 159 -4.02 -8.39 -15.00
CA ASN A 159 -3.98 -9.43 -16.02
C ASN A 159 -4.27 -10.83 -15.48
N LEU A 160 -4.84 -10.97 -14.28
CA LEU A 160 -5.17 -12.29 -13.71
C LEU A 160 -6.15 -13.12 -14.54
N ASP A 161 -6.93 -12.50 -15.41
CA ASP A 161 -7.79 -13.16 -16.39
C ASP A 161 -7.04 -13.59 -17.67
N GLN A 162 -5.75 -13.24 -17.81
CA GLN A 162 -4.85 -13.60 -18.91
C GLN A 162 -3.53 -14.17 -18.35
N PRO A 163 -3.48 -15.45 -17.95
CA PRO A 163 -2.33 -16.01 -17.21
C PRO A 163 -0.96 -15.81 -17.88
N GLU A 164 -0.89 -15.95 -19.21
CA GLU A 164 0.37 -15.76 -19.94
C GLU A 164 0.85 -14.31 -19.90
N VAL A 165 -0.05 -13.33 -20.08
CA VAL A 165 0.28 -11.90 -19.95
C VAL A 165 0.65 -11.54 -18.51
N ALA A 166 -0.02 -12.13 -17.52
CA ALA A 166 0.35 -11.94 -16.11
C ALA A 166 1.76 -12.48 -15.80
N LYS A 167 2.16 -13.61 -16.40
CA LYS A 167 3.53 -14.16 -16.30
C LYS A 167 4.55 -13.23 -16.94
N GLU A 168 4.26 -12.69 -18.12
CA GLU A 168 5.11 -11.69 -18.77
C GLU A 168 5.29 -10.43 -17.91
N GLY A 169 4.18 -9.89 -17.37
CA GLY A 169 4.21 -8.74 -16.47
C GLY A 169 4.99 -9.00 -15.19
N ARG A 170 4.90 -10.22 -14.63
CA ARG A 170 5.72 -10.65 -13.49
C ARG A 170 7.22 -10.59 -13.80
N GLU A 171 7.66 -11.05 -14.97
CA GLU A 171 9.09 -11.00 -15.33
C GLU A 171 9.56 -9.56 -15.54
N VAL A 172 8.75 -8.68 -16.14
CA VAL A 172 9.07 -7.24 -16.25
C VAL A 172 9.28 -6.61 -14.87
N LEU A 173 8.38 -6.88 -13.91
CA LEU A 173 8.48 -6.37 -12.56
C LEU A 173 9.70 -6.93 -11.81
N LYS A 174 9.95 -8.24 -11.94
CA LYS A 174 11.11 -8.91 -11.33
C LYS A 174 12.42 -8.31 -11.82
N ASP A 175 12.56 -8.12 -13.13
CA ASP A 175 13.75 -7.50 -13.72
C ASP A 175 13.94 -6.07 -13.18
N LEU A 176 12.88 -5.26 -13.16
CA LEU A 176 12.92 -3.90 -12.61
C LEU A 176 13.33 -3.86 -11.14
N TYR A 177 12.72 -4.69 -10.29
CA TYR A 177 12.96 -4.66 -8.85
C TYR A 177 14.29 -5.28 -8.43
N SER A 178 14.84 -6.21 -9.23
CA SER A 178 16.18 -6.77 -9.00
C SER A 178 17.27 -5.68 -8.98
N ILE A 179 17.10 -4.62 -9.77
CA ILE A 179 18.01 -3.47 -9.82
C ILE A 179 18.12 -2.76 -8.47
N ILE A 180 17.05 -2.75 -7.66
CA ILE A 180 17.06 -2.16 -6.32
C ILE A 180 18.08 -2.89 -5.43
N LYS A 181 18.10 -4.23 -5.50
CA LYS A 181 19.05 -5.06 -4.76
C LYS A 181 20.48 -4.85 -5.25
N ASP A 182 20.68 -4.86 -6.57
CA ASP A 182 21.99 -4.71 -7.19
C ASP A 182 22.59 -3.31 -6.96
N SER A 183 21.76 -2.33 -6.64
CA SER A 183 22.16 -0.95 -6.36
C SER A 183 22.26 -0.64 -4.86
N ASP A 184 22.34 -1.65 -3.99
CA ASP A 184 22.25 -1.50 -2.53
C ASP A 184 23.15 -0.38 -1.97
N GLU A 185 24.38 -0.27 -2.45
CA GLU A 185 25.35 0.73 -2.01
C GLU A 185 24.83 2.19 -2.16
N TYR A 186 23.96 2.42 -3.14
CA TYR A 186 23.38 3.74 -3.45
C TYR A 186 22.02 3.98 -2.80
N ILE A 187 21.36 2.96 -2.25
CA ILE A 187 20.01 3.10 -1.68
C ILE A 187 20.07 3.60 -0.23
N LYS A 188 19.21 4.56 0.12
CA LYS A 188 18.94 5.02 1.49
C LYS A 188 17.79 4.25 2.11
N PHE A 189 16.70 4.12 1.36
CA PHE A 189 15.44 3.53 1.80
C PHE A 189 14.66 3.04 0.58
N ALA A 190 13.98 1.90 0.71
CA ALA A 190 13.06 1.42 -0.30
C ALA A 190 11.79 0.86 0.34
N LEU A 191 10.63 1.30 -0.14
CA LEU A 191 9.32 0.78 0.24
C LEU A 191 8.56 0.36 -1.02
N LEU A 192 8.13 -0.89 -1.04
CA LEU A 192 7.20 -1.42 -2.04
C LEU A 192 5.85 -1.65 -1.38
N THR A 193 4.77 -1.16 -1.99
CA THR A 193 3.41 -1.34 -1.49
C THR A 193 2.43 -1.73 -2.59
N GLY A 194 1.39 -2.47 -2.22
CA GLY A 194 0.39 -2.99 -3.14
C GLY A 194 -0.81 -3.60 -2.43
N VAL A 195 -1.67 -4.26 -3.20
CA VAL A 195 -2.88 -4.89 -2.65
C VAL A 195 -2.59 -6.31 -2.18
N SER A 196 -1.85 -7.06 -2.99
CA SER A 196 -1.66 -8.48 -2.77
C SER A 196 -0.23 -8.82 -2.36
N LYS A 197 -0.03 -10.08 -2.00
CA LYS A 197 1.30 -10.67 -1.83
C LYS A 197 1.53 -11.73 -2.91
N PHE A 198 1.60 -11.35 -4.19
CA PHE A 198 2.11 -12.30 -5.22
C PHE A 198 3.46 -12.82 -4.74
N SER A 199 3.60 -14.15 -4.67
CA SER A 199 4.55 -14.81 -3.77
C SER A 199 5.96 -14.22 -3.81
N LYS A 200 6.60 -14.19 -2.62
CA LYS A 200 8.04 -13.90 -2.45
C LYS A 200 8.95 -14.76 -3.32
N VAL A 201 8.49 -15.92 -3.74
CA VAL A 201 9.23 -16.88 -4.58
C VAL A 201 9.36 -16.38 -6.04
N SER A 202 8.55 -15.39 -6.42
CA SER A 202 8.20 -15.11 -7.81
C SER A 202 8.80 -13.77 -8.27
N VAL A 203 8.17 -12.65 -7.90
CA VAL A 203 8.65 -11.28 -8.20
C VAL A 203 9.84 -10.91 -7.30
N PHE A 204 9.80 -11.33 -6.03
CA PHE A 204 10.84 -10.99 -5.04
C PHE A 204 12.04 -11.95 -5.04
N SER A 205 12.08 -12.94 -5.93
CA SER A 205 13.28 -13.78 -6.12
C SER A 205 14.53 -12.95 -6.44
N GLY A 206 14.35 -11.83 -7.17
CA GLY A 206 15.38 -10.84 -7.44
C GLY A 206 15.60 -9.80 -6.32
N LEU A 207 14.67 -9.66 -5.36
CA LEU A 207 14.68 -8.64 -4.30
C LEU A 207 14.34 -9.27 -2.94
N ASN A 208 15.18 -10.23 -2.52
CA ASN A 208 14.94 -11.10 -1.37
C ASN A 208 15.33 -10.51 0.00
N ASN A 209 15.68 -9.23 0.05
CA ASN A 209 16.09 -8.50 1.27
C ASN A 209 14.99 -7.61 1.85
N LEU A 210 13.76 -7.67 1.32
CA LEU A 210 12.62 -6.91 1.84
C LEU A 210 12.10 -7.51 3.15
N LYS A 211 11.97 -6.66 4.17
CA LYS A 211 11.22 -6.97 5.38
C LYS A 211 9.73 -6.72 5.13
N ASP A 212 8.95 -7.80 5.14
CA ASP A 212 7.48 -7.71 5.05
C ASP A 212 6.91 -7.26 6.40
N ILE A 213 6.32 -6.07 6.41
CA ILE A 213 5.68 -5.46 7.58
C ILE A 213 4.15 -5.56 7.54
N THR A 214 3.60 -6.32 6.59
CA THR A 214 2.15 -6.45 6.40
C THR A 214 1.43 -6.92 7.66
N LEU A 215 1.97 -7.94 8.35
CA LEU A 215 1.42 -8.48 9.59
C LEU A 215 2.32 -8.19 10.81
N ASP A 216 3.22 -7.20 10.69
CA ASP A 216 4.01 -6.75 11.83
C ASP A 216 3.14 -5.82 12.69
N SER A 217 2.81 -6.28 13.90
CA SER A 217 1.95 -5.58 14.85
C SER A 217 2.39 -4.14 15.14
N ARG A 218 3.70 -3.86 15.05
CA ARG A 218 4.28 -2.53 15.27
C ARG A 218 3.87 -1.51 14.20
N TYR A 219 3.42 -1.98 13.04
CA TYR A 219 3.04 -1.17 11.87
C TYR A 219 1.58 -1.44 11.45
N ALA A 220 0.77 -2.08 12.31
CA ALA A 220 -0.61 -2.44 12.01
C ALA A 220 -1.45 -1.25 11.53
N THR A 221 -1.28 -0.10 12.20
CA THR A 221 -2.03 1.15 11.99
C THR A 221 -1.33 2.17 11.09
N LEU A 222 -0.23 1.78 10.42
CA LEU A 222 0.50 2.63 9.47
C LEU A 222 -0.40 3.10 8.31
N CYS A 223 -1.36 2.24 7.94
CA CYS A 223 -2.43 2.51 7.00
C CYS A 223 -3.77 2.19 7.68
N GLY A 224 -4.83 2.89 7.30
CA GLY A 224 -6.13 2.81 7.99
C GLY A 224 -6.28 3.83 9.12
N TYR A 225 -7.54 4.03 9.55
CA TYR A 225 -7.87 4.92 10.66
C TYR A 225 -8.15 4.09 11.91
N THR A 226 -7.68 4.52 13.07
CA THR A 226 -7.99 3.90 14.36
C THR A 226 -9.25 4.51 14.97
N GLN A 227 -9.78 3.90 16.03
CA GLN A 227 -10.85 4.51 16.81
C GLN A 227 -10.43 5.91 17.33
N HIS A 228 -9.20 6.02 17.83
CA HIS A 228 -8.65 7.27 18.33
C HIS A 228 -8.60 8.35 17.24
N ASP A 229 -8.26 7.97 16.00
CA ASP A 229 -8.23 8.91 14.88
C ASP A 229 -9.62 9.50 14.59
N LEU A 230 -10.67 8.67 14.65
CA LEU A 230 -12.06 9.11 14.48
C LEU A 230 -12.50 10.04 15.62
N GLU A 231 -12.15 9.70 16.86
CA GLU A 231 -12.51 10.44 18.08
C GLU A 231 -11.72 11.74 18.29
N THR A 232 -10.69 11.97 17.48
CA THR A 232 -9.85 13.18 17.57
C THR A 232 -9.91 14.01 16.29
N VAL A 233 -9.31 13.52 15.20
CA VAL A 233 -9.19 14.26 13.93
C VAL A 233 -10.55 14.47 13.28
N PHE A 234 -11.43 13.48 13.36
CA PHE A 234 -12.78 13.54 12.78
C PHE A 234 -13.89 13.80 13.81
N ALA A 235 -13.55 14.13 15.06
CA ALA A 235 -14.51 14.26 16.16
C ALA A 235 -15.67 15.23 15.82
N GLU A 236 -15.32 16.38 15.25
CA GLU A 236 -16.29 17.40 14.88
C GLU A 236 -17.15 16.99 13.68
N HIS A 237 -16.59 16.20 12.75
CA HIS A 237 -17.32 15.65 11.61
C HIS A 237 -18.29 14.53 12.01
N LEU A 238 -17.95 13.79 13.06
CA LEU A 238 -18.72 12.66 13.58
C LEU A 238 -19.64 13.06 14.74
N ARG A 239 -19.81 14.36 15.00
CA ARG A 239 -20.73 14.83 16.02
C ARG A 239 -22.15 14.33 15.72
N GLY A 240 -22.75 13.66 16.71
CA GLY A 240 -24.10 13.08 16.60
C GLY A 240 -24.14 11.67 16.00
N ALA A 241 -23.02 11.13 15.52
CA ALA A 241 -22.95 9.76 15.05
C ALA A 241 -23.02 8.77 16.23
N ASP A 242 -23.74 7.66 16.05
CA ASP A 242 -23.63 6.52 16.95
C ASP A 242 -22.30 5.79 16.68
N MET A 243 -21.29 6.09 17.50
CA MET A 243 -19.94 5.55 17.33
C MET A 243 -19.87 4.03 17.51
N GLU A 244 -20.80 3.43 18.27
CA GLU A 244 -20.87 1.97 18.40
C GLU A 244 -21.43 1.36 17.11
N GLN A 245 -22.42 2.01 16.48
CA GLN A 245 -22.90 1.61 15.16
C GLN A 245 -21.83 1.81 14.09
N VAL A 246 -21.07 2.92 14.11
CA VAL A 246 -19.91 3.16 13.22
C VAL A 246 -18.89 2.04 13.36
N ARG A 247 -18.57 1.64 14.59
CA ARG A 247 -17.65 0.54 14.87
C ARG A 247 -18.15 -0.78 14.28
N GLN A 248 -19.42 -1.12 14.45
CA GLN A 248 -20.00 -2.35 13.90
C GLN A 248 -20.07 -2.36 12.37
N TRP A 249 -20.27 -1.21 11.74
CA TRP A 249 -20.39 -1.11 10.28
C TRP A 249 -19.05 -1.04 9.57
N TYR A 250 -18.05 -0.36 10.14
CA TYR A 250 -16.85 0.02 9.40
C TYR A 250 -15.53 -0.41 10.06
N ASN A 251 -15.52 -0.79 11.34
CA ASN A 251 -14.30 -1.27 12.01
C ASN A 251 -14.19 -2.79 11.93
N GLY A 252 -12.97 -3.31 11.76
CA GLY A 252 -12.79 -4.76 11.75
C GLY A 252 -11.44 -5.23 11.26
N TYR A 253 -10.81 -4.46 10.39
CA TYR A 253 -9.59 -4.86 9.72
C TYR A 253 -8.43 -4.96 10.71
N ASN A 254 -7.92 -6.17 10.89
CA ASN A 254 -6.86 -6.51 11.81
C ASN A 254 -5.62 -7.00 11.05
N PHE A 255 -4.50 -6.33 11.32
CA PHE A 255 -3.17 -6.66 10.78
C PHE A 255 -2.21 -7.06 11.92
N LEU A 256 -2.73 -7.85 12.87
CA LEU A 256 -2.06 -8.30 14.11
C LEU A 256 -1.77 -7.17 15.12
N GLY A 257 -2.58 -6.12 15.13
CA GLY A 257 -2.48 -5.02 16.08
C GLY A 257 -3.84 -4.39 16.32
N ASP A 258 -3.89 -3.07 16.55
CA ASP A 258 -5.17 -2.37 16.66
C ASP A 258 -5.98 -2.50 15.38
N ARG A 259 -7.29 -2.75 15.54
CA ARG A 259 -8.22 -2.78 14.41
C ARG A 259 -8.36 -1.38 13.83
N VAL A 260 -8.41 -1.33 12.50
CA VAL A 260 -8.56 -0.10 11.75
C VAL A 260 -9.83 -0.12 10.91
N TYR A 261 -10.32 1.09 10.66
CA TYR A 261 -11.32 1.41 9.67
C TYR A 261 -10.68 1.61 8.31
N ASN A 262 -11.42 1.29 7.25
CA ASN A 262 -11.06 1.77 5.91
C ASN A 262 -11.20 3.30 5.86
N PRO A 263 -10.14 4.05 5.50
CA PRO A 263 -10.17 5.50 5.40
C PRO A 263 -11.26 6.02 4.47
N PHE A 264 -11.41 5.43 3.29
CA PHE A 264 -12.32 5.93 2.28
C PHE A 264 -13.78 5.73 2.67
N ASP A 265 -14.11 4.59 3.28
CA ASP A 265 -15.48 4.31 3.73
C ASP A 265 -15.91 5.26 4.86
N ILE A 266 -15.00 5.60 5.79
CA ILE A 266 -15.26 6.62 6.82
C ILE A 266 -15.45 8.00 6.21
N LEU A 267 -14.62 8.38 5.24
CA LEU A 267 -14.76 9.68 4.58
C LEU A 267 -16.09 9.79 3.82
N LEU A 268 -16.51 8.73 3.11
CA LEU A 268 -17.82 8.67 2.45
C LEU A 268 -18.98 8.64 3.44
N PHE A 269 -18.85 7.91 4.55
CA PHE A 269 -19.85 7.91 5.61
C PHE A 269 -20.08 9.33 6.14
N ILE A 270 -19.03 10.09 6.42
CA ILE A 270 -19.15 11.49 6.86
C ILE A 270 -19.78 12.35 5.76
N ASP A 271 -19.29 12.25 4.52
CA ASP A 271 -19.78 13.05 3.38
C ASP A 271 -21.25 12.82 3.05
N SER A 272 -21.72 11.58 3.24
CA SER A 272 -23.11 11.19 3.05
C SER A 272 -24.08 11.75 4.10
N GLY A 273 -23.58 12.48 5.11
CA GLY A 273 -24.36 12.90 6.26
C GLY A 273 -24.57 11.78 7.29
N GLN A 274 -23.55 10.96 7.53
CA GLN A 274 -23.54 9.86 8.50
C GLN A 274 -24.59 8.77 8.21
N LEU A 275 -24.85 8.49 6.91
CA LEU A 275 -25.75 7.42 6.51
C LEU A 275 -25.04 6.07 6.51
N PHE A 276 -25.56 5.12 7.29
CA PHE A 276 -25.06 3.74 7.30
C PHE A 276 -25.42 3.00 6.01
N LYS A 277 -24.41 2.79 5.16
CA LYS A 277 -24.50 2.12 3.85
C LYS A 277 -23.22 1.35 3.56
N ASN A 278 -23.27 0.53 2.51
CA ASN A 278 -22.11 -0.16 1.96
C ASN A 278 -21.34 0.76 0.99
N TYR A 279 -20.23 1.33 1.45
CA TYR A 279 -19.28 2.15 0.72
C TYR A 279 -18.15 1.31 0.10
N TRP A 280 -17.82 0.16 0.69
CA TRP A 280 -16.83 -0.78 0.20
C TRP A 280 -17.17 -1.34 -1.19
N PHE A 281 -18.37 -1.90 -1.36
CA PHE A 281 -18.81 -2.57 -2.60
C PHE A 281 -19.07 -1.58 -3.74
N ALA A 282 -19.59 -0.38 -3.41
CA ALA A 282 -19.90 0.66 -4.39
C ALA A 282 -18.66 1.18 -5.14
N THR A 283 -17.47 0.89 -4.62
CA THR A 283 -16.25 1.58 -5.01
C THR A 283 -15.21 0.70 -5.72
N GLY A 284 -15.63 -0.49 -6.16
CA GLY A 284 -14.89 -1.28 -7.15
C GLY A 284 -14.48 -2.66 -6.64
N THR A 285 -15.48 -3.50 -6.37
CA THR A 285 -15.29 -4.95 -6.25
C THR A 285 -14.45 -5.44 -7.42
N PRO A 286 -13.30 -6.10 -7.17
CA PRO A 286 -12.46 -6.56 -8.27
C PRO A 286 -13.24 -7.57 -9.12
N THR A 287 -13.49 -7.23 -10.39
CA THR A 287 -14.22 -8.09 -11.33
C THR A 287 -13.61 -9.50 -11.39
N PHE A 288 -12.29 -9.62 -11.17
CA PHE A 288 -11.61 -10.91 -11.12
C PHE A 288 -12.07 -11.78 -9.94
N LEU A 289 -12.32 -11.20 -8.76
CA LEU A 289 -12.74 -11.95 -7.57
C LEU A 289 -14.15 -12.53 -7.77
N ILE A 290 -15.05 -11.74 -8.36
CA ILE A 290 -16.38 -12.21 -8.75
C ILE A 290 -16.26 -13.38 -9.74
N LYS A 291 -15.43 -13.23 -10.78
CA LYS A 291 -15.20 -14.29 -11.77
C LYS A 291 -14.62 -15.56 -11.13
N LEU A 292 -13.73 -15.43 -10.15
CA LEU A 292 -13.09 -16.57 -9.47
C LEU A 292 -14.09 -17.30 -8.57
N ILE A 293 -14.90 -16.56 -7.79
CA ILE A 293 -15.98 -17.13 -6.98
C ILE A 293 -16.98 -17.88 -7.88
N GLN A 294 -17.37 -17.28 -9.01
CA GLN A 294 -18.28 -17.90 -9.99
C GLN A 294 -17.69 -19.17 -10.62
N LYS A 295 -16.41 -19.14 -11.00
CA LYS A 295 -15.74 -20.30 -11.62
C LYS A 295 -15.55 -21.45 -10.64
N GLY A 296 -15.26 -21.16 -9.37
CA GLY A 296 -14.99 -22.16 -8.34
C GLY A 296 -16.22 -22.73 -7.63
N ASN A 297 -17.45 -22.21 -7.89
CA ASN A 297 -18.67 -22.58 -7.17
C ASN A 297 -18.50 -22.55 -5.63
N TYR A 298 -17.83 -21.52 -5.14
CA TYR A 298 -17.49 -21.42 -3.72
C TYR A 298 -18.74 -21.24 -2.84
N TYR A 299 -18.83 -22.02 -1.77
CA TYR A 299 -19.89 -21.89 -0.78
C TYR A 299 -19.54 -20.79 0.22
N ILE A 300 -20.01 -19.56 -0.06
CA ILE A 300 -19.70 -18.34 0.71
C ILE A 300 -19.88 -18.50 2.24
N PRO A 301 -20.91 -19.20 2.77
CA PRO A 301 -21.04 -19.36 4.22
C PRO A 301 -19.92 -20.14 4.91
N ARG A 302 -19.06 -20.87 4.17
CA ARG A 302 -17.85 -21.50 4.73
C ARG A 302 -16.70 -20.51 4.99
N LEU A 303 -16.83 -19.27 4.54
CA LEU A 303 -15.84 -18.21 4.76
C LEU A 303 -15.94 -17.60 6.16
N ASP A 304 -17.04 -17.83 6.88
CA ASP A 304 -17.18 -17.49 8.30
C ASP A 304 -16.26 -18.39 9.13
N SER A 305 -15.42 -17.78 9.96
CA SER A 305 -14.53 -18.46 10.91
C SER A 305 -13.57 -19.45 10.22
N LEU A 306 -13.10 -19.07 9.02
CA LEU A 306 -12.21 -19.84 8.18
C LEU A 306 -10.82 -19.96 8.83
N ARG A 307 -10.32 -21.18 8.98
CA ARG A 307 -8.99 -21.42 9.55
C ARG A 307 -7.94 -21.65 8.46
N VAL A 308 -6.92 -20.80 8.41
CA VAL A 308 -5.82 -20.90 7.44
C VAL A 308 -4.47 -20.98 8.15
N SER A 309 -3.51 -21.73 7.58
CA SER A 309 -2.13 -21.70 8.06
C SER A 309 -1.45 -20.39 7.67
N GLU A 310 -0.42 -20.00 8.43
CA GLU A 310 0.41 -18.84 8.09
C GLU A 310 1.01 -18.94 6.68
N THR A 311 1.43 -20.13 6.28
CA THR A 311 1.98 -20.38 4.94
C THR A 311 0.99 -20.09 3.83
N LEU A 312 -0.31 -20.31 4.06
CA LEU A 312 -1.36 -20.12 3.06
C LEU A 312 -1.63 -18.62 2.81
N ILE A 313 -1.50 -17.77 3.84
CA ILE A 313 -1.61 -16.31 3.69
C ILE A 313 -0.45 -15.75 2.85
N ASP A 314 0.72 -16.38 2.93
CA ASP A 314 1.95 -15.96 2.23
C ASP A 314 2.16 -16.68 0.88
N SER A 315 1.45 -17.77 0.60
CA SER A 315 1.52 -18.50 -0.67
C SER A 315 0.56 -17.89 -1.68
N TYR A 316 1.12 -17.37 -2.77
CA TYR A 316 0.34 -16.92 -3.90
C TYR A 316 1.03 -17.37 -5.19
N ASP A 317 0.51 -18.43 -5.78
CA ASP A 317 0.91 -18.89 -7.11
C ASP A 317 -0.09 -18.36 -8.14
N ILE A 318 0.42 -17.83 -9.25
CA ILE A 318 -0.43 -17.38 -10.37
C ILE A 318 -1.07 -18.59 -11.05
N ASP A 319 -0.41 -19.75 -10.99
CA ASP A 319 -0.88 -20.99 -11.60
C ASP A 319 -1.92 -21.74 -10.73
N ASP A 320 -1.95 -21.49 -9.40
CA ASP A 320 -2.91 -22.09 -8.46
C ASP A 320 -3.41 -21.05 -7.45
N LEU A 321 -4.52 -20.38 -7.81
CA LEU A 321 -5.10 -19.29 -7.04
C LEU A 321 -6.07 -19.82 -5.98
N ASP A 322 -5.61 -19.87 -4.73
CA ASP A 322 -6.49 -20.05 -3.57
C ASP A 322 -7.36 -18.79 -3.33
N LEU A 323 -8.65 -18.98 -3.07
CA LEU A 323 -9.59 -17.87 -2.86
C LEU A 323 -9.37 -17.19 -1.49
N GLU A 324 -8.97 -17.96 -0.49
CA GLU A 324 -8.88 -17.53 0.91
C GLU A 324 -7.82 -16.42 1.11
N PRO A 325 -6.57 -16.56 0.63
CA PRO A 325 -5.57 -15.50 0.71
C PRO A 325 -5.98 -14.28 -0.11
N LEU A 326 -6.65 -14.52 -1.25
CA LEU A 326 -7.19 -13.48 -2.13
C LEU A 326 -8.21 -12.60 -1.42
N LEU A 327 -9.18 -13.22 -0.74
CA LEU A 327 -10.20 -12.51 0.02
C LEU A 327 -9.59 -11.70 1.16
N PHE A 328 -8.62 -12.27 1.89
CA PHE A 328 -7.90 -11.55 2.93
C PHE A 328 -7.14 -10.33 2.38
N GLN A 329 -6.34 -10.50 1.34
CA GLN A 329 -5.53 -9.44 0.74
C GLN A 329 -6.38 -8.36 0.07
N ALA A 330 -7.50 -8.75 -0.54
CA ALA A 330 -8.46 -7.84 -1.13
C ALA A 330 -9.29 -7.09 -0.08
N GLY A 331 -9.30 -7.53 1.19
CA GLY A 331 -10.02 -6.91 2.31
C GLY A 331 -11.44 -7.42 2.53
N TYR A 332 -11.80 -8.57 1.97
CA TYR A 332 -13.09 -9.23 2.24
C TYR A 332 -13.04 -10.11 3.50
N LEU A 333 -11.85 -10.56 3.90
CA LEU A 333 -11.62 -11.27 5.15
C LEU A 333 -10.55 -10.55 5.97
N THR A 334 -10.57 -10.76 7.27
CA THR A 334 -9.60 -10.22 8.22
C THR A 334 -9.26 -11.21 9.31
N ILE A 335 -8.13 -11.01 10.00
CA ILE A 335 -7.69 -11.89 11.08
C ILE A 335 -8.53 -11.59 12.32
N ARG A 336 -9.44 -12.50 12.67
CA ARG A 336 -10.22 -12.42 13.90
C ARG A 336 -9.37 -12.82 15.10
N GLU A 337 -8.71 -13.98 15.00
CA GLU A 337 -7.96 -14.62 16.09
C GLU A 337 -6.69 -15.29 15.56
N VAL A 338 -5.66 -15.35 16.41
CA VAL A 338 -4.42 -16.09 16.16
C VAL A 338 -4.37 -17.25 17.15
N GLU A 339 -4.36 -18.47 16.63
CA GLU A 339 -4.27 -19.70 17.43
C GLU A 339 -2.85 -20.27 17.32
N GLN A 340 -2.21 -20.55 18.47
CA GLN A 340 -0.92 -21.24 18.48
C GLN A 340 -1.14 -22.75 18.36
N MET A 341 -0.50 -23.37 17.36
CA MET A 341 -0.64 -24.80 17.12
C MET A 341 0.19 -25.62 18.11
N ARG A 342 -0.35 -26.76 18.56
CA ARG A 342 0.30 -27.65 19.55
C ARG A 342 1.67 -28.18 19.11
N ARG A 343 1.95 -28.22 17.80
CA ARG A 343 3.22 -28.68 17.23
C ARG A 343 4.17 -27.53 16.81
N GLY A 344 3.87 -26.30 17.23
CA GLY A 344 4.54 -25.08 16.78
C GLY A 344 3.88 -24.47 15.55
N GLY A 345 4.10 -23.16 15.34
CA GLY A 345 3.47 -22.36 14.29
C GLY A 345 2.16 -21.71 14.70
N TYR A 346 1.68 -20.81 13.84
CA TYR A 346 0.42 -20.07 14.03
C TYR A 346 -0.62 -20.47 12.99
N GLN A 347 -1.87 -20.52 13.44
CA GLN A 347 -3.05 -20.62 12.60
C GLN A 347 -3.85 -19.33 12.76
N TYR A 348 -4.37 -18.83 11.64
CA TYR A 348 -5.20 -17.63 11.62
C TYR A 348 -6.66 -18.03 11.43
N VAL A 349 -7.53 -17.49 12.27
CA VAL A 349 -8.98 -17.54 12.07
C VAL A 349 -9.37 -16.26 11.34
N LEU A 350 -9.86 -16.42 10.11
CA LEU A 350 -10.33 -15.35 9.26
C LEU A 350 -11.85 -15.21 9.37
N ASP A 351 -12.33 -13.98 9.30
CA ASP A 351 -13.76 -13.65 9.34
C ASP A 351 -14.03 -12.37 8.52
N PHE A 352 -15.29 -12.05 8.27
CA PHE A 352 -15.66 -10.75 7.69
C PHE A 352 -15.30 -9.63 8.67
N PRO A 353 -14.74 -8.50 8.18
CA PRO A 353 -14.29 -7.43 9.07
C PRO A 353 -15.44 -6.77 9.82
N ASN A 354 -16.56 -6.51 9.14
CA ASN A 354 -17.64 -5.66 9.63
C ASN A 354 -18.95 -5.97 8.88
N LYS A 355 -20.04 -5.23 9.17
CA LYS A 355 -21.36 -5.42 8.52
C LYS A 355 -21.41 -4.97 7.05
N GLU A 356 -20.43 -4.21 6.60
CA GLU A 356 -20.41 -3.66 5.25
C GLU A 356 -19.96 -4.69 4.21
N VAL A 357 -19.04 -5.57 4.58
CA VAL A 357 -18.53 -6.67 3.74
C VAL A 357 -19.43 -7.89 3.87
#